data_AF-A0A1X7AE30-F1
#
_entry.id   AF-A0A1X7AE30-F1
#
_cell.length_a   1.000
_cell.length_b   1.000
_cell.length_c   1.000
_cell.angle_alpha   90.00
_cell.angle_beta   90.00
_cell.angle_gamma   90.00
#
_symmetry.space_group_name_H-M   'P 1'
#
loop_
_entity.id
_entity.type
_entity.pdbx_description
1 polymer ?
#
loop_
_entity_poly.entity_id
_entity_poly.type
_entity_poly.pdbx_seq_one_letter_code
_entity_poly.pdbx_strand_id
1 'polypeptide(L)'
;MLPVPANVDPALRQYLNQMQEALQVQAGHRGDPLDRAVTHRDFEGGMYVGVGGSGSGSSGSGGSSGSGVGVRPDRDKPTAVPGAPTNAASRTTIQNVYLTWDMPPPFWYVTITEVWRSETDDFDTKEFVGTGAGGIFADVVEPQSTYFYWIRHVNEIGHSAWHGSEGIEATTKEDPEWVLDAIAGKVGMRELDNALSAEVDKIEQHGGKWGVRMTVDGYSTGFAMNNDGQTSAALFRVDTFGVGSPGKTGLTFAVDGNRVVMDGAFIKNATIKSAAISDLTVDKLTGNIGNFVSANINNATITSAKIAGELRSDNYVPGSTGWILKK
;
A
#
# COMPACT_ATOMS: atom_id res chain seq x y z
N MET A 1 35.87 -20.41 -81.74
CA MET A 1 34.50 -20.82 -82.14
C MET A 1 34.36 -20.71 -83.66
N LEU A 2 33.59 -21.61 -84.28
CA LEU A 2 33.30 -21.59 -85.72
C LEU A 2 32.29 -20.47 -86.04
N PRO A 3 32.35 -19.83 -87.23
CA PRO A 3 31.40 -18.80 -87.64
C PRO A 3 30.01 -19.41 -87.92
N VAL A 4 28.94 -18.65 -87.65
CA VAL A 4 27.58 -19.06 -88.00
C VAL A 4 27.49 -19.25 -89.54
N PRO A 5 27.06 -20.43 -90.02
CA PRO A 5 26.97 -20.72 -91.46
C PRO A 5 26.14 -19.68 -92.24
N ALA A 6 26.51 -19.40 -93.49
CA ALA A 6 25.87 -18.36 -94.29
C ALA A 6 24.50 -18.74 -94.86
N ASN A 7 24.13 -20.03 -94.80
CA ASN A 7 22.97 -20.65 -95.44
C ASN A 7 21.72 -20.79 -94.53
N VAL A 8 21.67 -20.06 -93.41
CA VAL A 8 20.50 -20.00 -92.52
C VAL A 8 19.66 -18.74 -92.76
N ASP A 9 18.38 -18.81 -92.39
CA ASP A 9 17.43 -17.70 -92.45
C ASP A 9 18.00 -16.42 -91.77
N PRO A 10 17.81 -15.22 -92.34
CA PRO A 10 18.40 -13.99 -91.80
C PRO A 10 18.01 -13.67 -90.35
N ALA A 11 16.77 -13.96 -89.94
CA ALA A 11 16.32 -13.74 -88.56
C ALA A 11 16.96 -14.76 -87.62
N LEU A 12 17.02 -16.03 -88.03
CA LEU A 12 17.73 -17.08 -87.29
C LEU A 12 19.23 -16.77 -87.15
N ARG A 13 19.84 -16.18 -88.18
CA ARG A 13 21.26 -15.80 -88.15
C ARG A 13 21.53 -14.69 -87.15
N GLN A 14 20.67 -13.68 -87.06
CA GLN A 14 20.78 -12.64 -86.03
C GLN A 14 20.68 -13.22 -84.62
N TYR A 15 19.74 -14.13 -84.40
CA TYR A 15 19.58 -14.82 -83.12
C TYR A 15 20.81 -15.65 -82.75
N LEU A 16 21.34 -16.45 -83.67
CA LEU A 16 22.55 -17.26 -83.46
C LEU A 16 23.79 -16.40 -83.19
N ASN A 17 23.91 -15.25 -83.87
CA ASN A 17 24.98 -14.30 -83.58
C ASN A 17 24.85 -13.76 -82.15
N GLN A 18 23.66 -13.33 -81.70
CA GLN A 18 23.48 -12.85 -80.33
C GLN A 18 23.76 -13.93 -79.28
N MET A 19 23.34 -15.18 -79.51
CA MET A 19 23.69 -16.29 -78.63
C MET A 19 25.21 -16.53 -78.60
N GLN A 20 25.88 -16.43 -79.75
CA GLN A 20 27.32 -16.55 -79.82
C GLN A 20 28.02 -15.42 -79.05
N GLU A 21 27.53 -14.18 -79.14
CA GLU A 21 28.07 -13.06 -78.38
C GLU A 21 27.89 -13.25 -76.87
N ALA A 22 26.70 -13.68 -76.42
CA ALA A 22 26.44 -13.96 -75.01
C ALA A 22 27.37 -15.06 -74.45
N LEU A 23 27.60 -16.13 -75.22
CA LEU A 23 28.54 -17.18 -74.84
C LEU A 23 29.99 -16.70 -74.82
N GLN A 24 30.37 -15.79 -75.71
CA GLN A 24 31.72 -15.20 -75.70
C GLN A 24 31.97 -14.30 -74.49
N VAL A 25 30.94 -13.56 -74.04
CA VAL A 25 31.00 -12.78 -72.80
C VAL A 25 31.13 -13.70 -71.60
N GLN A 26 30.28 -14.73 -71.51
CA GLN A 26 30.35 -15.71 -70.42
C GLN A 26 31.66 -16.52 -70.40
N ALA A 27 32.29 -16.76 -71.55
CA ALA A 27 33.60 -17.41 -71.64
C ALA A 27 34.78 -16.43 -71.42
N GLY A 28 34.53 -15.12 -71.34
CA GLY A 28 35.55 -14.09 -71.13
C GLY A 28 36.41 -13.80 -72.35
N HIS A 29 35.95 -14.19 -73.55
CA HIS A 29 36.63 -13.93 -74.82
C HIS A 29 36.20 -12.60 -75.46
N ARG A 30 35.18 -11.94 -74.92
CA ARG A 30 34.63 -10.66 -75.41
C ARG A 30 33.98 -9.90 -74.25
N GLY A 31 34.05 -8.56 -74.24
CA GLY A 31 33.48 -7.72 -73.17
C GLY A 31 34.45 -7.46 -72.02
N ASP A 32 33.92 -6.99 -70.89
CA ASP A 32 34.70 -6.81 -69.65
C ASP A 32 35.03 -8.19 -69.06
N PRO A 33 36.30 -8.47 -68.70
CA PRO A 33 36.68 -9.71 -68.03
C PRO A 33 35.87 -10.05 -66.76
N LEU A 34 35.25 -9.04 -66.11
CA LEU A 34 34.38 -9.22 -64.94
C LEU A 34 33.00 -9.81 -65.27
N ASP A 35 32.54 -9.72 -66.52
CA ASP A 35 31.25 -10.27 -66.96
C ASP A 35 31.32 -11.77 -67.32
N ARG A 36 32.51 -12.38 -67.19
CA ARG A 36 32.71 -13.82 -67.41
C ARG A 36 31.98 -14.64 -66.36
N ALA A 37 31.39 -15.76 -66.78
CA ALA A 37 30.79 -16.72 -65.85
C ALA A 37 31.86 -17.38 -64.98
N VAL A 38 31.57 -17.53 -63.69
CA VAL A 38 32.41 -18.24 -62.73
C VAL A 38 32.22 -19.74 -62.90
N THR A 39 33.32 -20.49 -62.98
CA THR A 39 33.34 -21.94 -63.05
C THR A 39 33.73 -22.56 -61.70
N HIS A 40 33.43 -23.84 -61.51
CA HIS A 40 33.82 -24.56 -60.27
C HIS A 40 35.34 -24.51 -60.02
N ARG A 41 36.15 -24.49 -61.09
CA ARG A 41 37.60 -24.39 -60.99
C ARG A 41 38.08 -23.03 -60.46
N ASP A 42 37.31 -21.97 -60.68
CA ASP A 42 37.59 -20.65 -60.10
C ASP A 42 37.41 -20.66 -58.58
N PHE A 43 36.54 -21.54 -58.04
CA PHE A 43 36.39 -21.73 -56.59
C PHE A 43 37.49 -22.59 -55.97
N GLU A 44 37.98 -23.61 -56.69
CA GLU A 44 39.08 -24.48 -56.21
C GLU A 44 40.40 -23.72 -56.03
N GLY A 45 40.62 -22.64 -56.79
CA GLY A 45 41.81 -21.77 -56.70
C GLY A 45 41.71 -20.62 -55.69
N GLY A 46 40.59 -20.49 -54.97
CA GLY A 46 40.32 -19.36 -54.07
C GLY A 46 39.92 -18.09 -54.85
N MET A 47 38.62 -17.93 -55.08
CA MET A 47 38.10 -16.76 -55.78
C MET A 47 38.12 -15.51 -54.89
N TYR A 48 38.93 -14.51 -55.27
CA TYR A 48 38.90 -13.18 -54.66
C TYR A 48 37.92 -12.29 -55.42
N VAL A 49 36.77 -11.99 -54.82
CA VAL A 49 35.88 -10.92 -55.30
C VAL A 49 36.51 -9.59 -54.87
N GLY A 50 37.09 -8.87 -55.83
CA GLY A 50 37.54 -7.50 -55.62
C GLY A 50 36.34 -6.58 -55.45
N VAL A 51 35.87 -6.40 -54.22
CA VAL A 51 34.98 -5.28 -53.89
C VAL A 51 35.84 -4.02 -53.96
N GLY A 52 35.74 -3.30 -55.08
CA GLY A 52 36.42 -2.03 -55.31
C GLY A 52 35.91 -0.93 -54.39
N GLY A 53 36.23 -1.00 -53.10
CA GLY A 53 36.13 0.11 -52.17
C GLY A 53 37.35 1.01 -52.36
N SER A 54 37.16 2.16 -53.01
CA SER A 54 38.18 3.20 -53.15
C SER A 54 38.58 3.77 -51.79
N GLY A 55 39.59 3.16 -51.16
CA GLY A 55 40.27 3.66 -49.97
C GLY A 55 41.72 4.00 -50.30
N SER A 56 41.96 5.26 -50.66
CA SER A 56 43.27 5.84 -50.92
C SER A 56 44.18 5.78 -49.67
N GLY A 57 45.26 4.99 -49.75
CA GLY A 57 46.35 4.97 -48.77
C GLY A 57 47.69 4.77 -49.47
N SER A 58 48.45 5.85 -49.60
CA SER A 58 49.65 5.94 -50.43
C SER A 58 50.87 5.18 -49.87
N SER A 59 51.46 4.36 -50.73
CA SER A 59 52.90 4.26 -51.05
C SER A 59 53.96 4.28 -49.93
N GLY A 60 54.56 3.11 -49.71
CA GLY A 60 55.96 2.93 -49.28
C GLY A 60 56.68 2.00 -50.26
N SER A 61 57.69 2.51 -50.94
CA SER A 61 58.43 1.88 -52.04
C SER A 61 59.49 0.89 -51.53
N GLY A 62 59.56 -0.30 -52.13
CA GLY A 62 60.67 -1.25 -52.01
C GLY A 62 60.54 -2.36 -53.05
N GLY A 63 61.26 -2.22 -54.17
CA GLY A 63 61.20 -3.17 -55.28
C GLY A 63 61.84 -4.52 -54.96
N SER A 64 61.14 -5.59 -55.27
CA SER A 64 61.75 -6.84 -55.71
C SER A 64 60.78 -7.57 -56.63
N SER A 65 61.19 -7.67 -57.89
CA SER A 65 60.54 -8.45 -58.93
C SER A 65 60.63 -9.93 -58.60
N GLY A 66 59.54 -10.46 -58.04
CA GLY A 66 59.25 -11.86 -57.88
C GLY A 66 57.75 -12.01 -57.75
N SER A 67 57.08 -12.42 -58.82
CA SER A 67 55.66 -12.81 -58.80
C SER A 67 55.52 -14.16 -58.09
N GLY A 68 55.86 -14.17 -56.81
CA GLY A 68 55.39 -15.16 -55.86
C GLY A 68 54.11 -14.59 -55.26
N VAL A 69 53.03 -15.37 -55.33
CA VAL A 69 51.88 -15.18 -54.45
C VAL A 69 52.47 -15.16 -53.04
N GLY A 70 52.57 -13.96 -52.46
CA GLY A 70 52.78 -13.83 -51.04
C GLY A 70 51.60 -14.56 -50.43
N VAL A 71 51.84 -15.78 -49.94
CA VAL A 71 51.02 -16.34 -48.87
C VAL A 71 50.99 -15.21 -47.87
N ARG A 72 49.84 -14.51 -47.76
CA ARG A 72 49.60 -13.70 -46.58
C ARG A 72 50.00 -14.64 -45.45
N PRO A 73 50.95 -14.30 -44.57
CA PRO A 73 51.17 -15.14 -43.41
C PRO A 73 49.80 -15.42 -42.83
N ASP A 74 49.64 -16.59 -42.22
CA ASP A 74 48.51 -16.93 -41.35
C ASP A 74 48.48 -15.89 -40.21
N ARG A 75 48.10 -14.68 -40.60
CA ARG A 75 48.05 -13.41 -39.90
C ARG A 75 46.56 -13.34 -39.68
N ASP A 76 46.05 -14.01 -38.66
CA ASP A 76 46.42 -13.63 -37.31
C ASP A 76 45.83 -14.69 -36.36
N LYS A 77 46.49 -15.85 -36.22
CA LYS A 77 46.14 -16.77 -35.11
C LYS A 77 46.66 -16.17 -33.82
N PRO A 78 45.87 -16.17 -32.72
CA PRO A 78 46.37 -15.70 -31.44
C PRO A 78 47.67 -16.42 -31.12
N THR A 79 48.71 -15.68 -30.72
CA THR A 79 50.01 -16.23 -30.29
C THR A 79 50.19 -16.21 -28.76
N ALA A 80 49.24 -15.60 -28.05
CA ALA A 80 49.15 -15.60 -26.60
C ALA A 80 47.68 -15.64 -26.15
N VAL A 81 47.46 -15.92 -24.86
CA VAL A 81 46.15 -15.70 -24.22
C VAL A 81 45.78 -14.21 -24.24
N PRO A 82 44.49 -13.84 -24.26
CA PRO A 82 44.08 -12.43 -24.23
C PRO A 82 44.44 -11.76 -22.89
N GLY A 83 44.49 -10.43 -22.89
CA GLY A 83 44.50 -9.65 -21.65
C GLY A 83 43.23 -9.87 -20.82
N ALA A 84 43.23 -9.51 -19.54
CA ALA A 84 42.01 -9.56 -18.74
C ALA A 84 40.96 -8.55 -19.24
N PRO A 85 39.66 -8.84 -19.11
CA PRO A 85 38.61 -7.85 -19.38
C PRO A 85 38.80 -6.62 -18.50
N THR A 86 38.58 -5.43 -19.07
CA THR A 86 38.69 -4.15 -18.35
C THR A 86 37.39 -3.37 -18.44
N ASN A 87 37.20 -2.38 -17.55
CA ASN A 87 35.98 -1.58 -17.45
C ASN A 87 34.68 -2.43 -17.38
N ALA A 88 34.78 -3.57 -16.72
CA ALA A 88 33.65 -4.47 -16.54
C ALA A 88 32.66 -3.85 -15.54
N ALA A 89 31.39 -3.72 -15.96
CA ALA A 89 30.35 -3.07 -15.17
C ALA A 89 28.99 -3.72 -15.41
N SER A 90 28.10 -3.62 -14.43
CA SER A 90 26.72 -4.09 -14.51
C SER A 90 25.74 -2.91 -14.68
N ARG A 91 24.62 -3.17 -15.37
CA ARG A 91 23.44 -2.31 -15.44
C ARG A 91 22.21 -3.18 -15.30
N THR A 92 21.29 -2.81 -14.42
CA THR A 92 20.12 -3.65 -14.12
C THR A 92 18.80 -2.99 -14.53
N THR A 93 17.85 -3.84 -14.93
CA THR A 93 16.42 -3.50 -15.01
C THR A 93 15.68 -4.26 -13.90
N ILE A 94 14.39 -4.53 -14.08
CA ILE A 94 13.59 -5.31 -13.12
C ILE A 94 14.00 -6.80 -13.17
N GLN A 95 14.25 -7.36 -14.36
CA GLN A 95 14.51 -8.80 -14.53
C GLN A 95 15.79 -9.11 -15.31
N ASN A 96 16.49 -8.09 -15.82
CA ASN A 96 17.71 -8.30 -16.61
C ASN A 96 18.92 -7.63 -15.96
N VAL A 97 20.05 -8.31 -16.00
CA VAL A 97 21.38 -7.75 -15.76
C VAL A 97 22.13 -7.67 -17.08
N TYR A 98 22.57 -6.48 -17.44
CA TYR A 98 23.45 -6.23 -18.58
C TYR A 98 24.87 -6.01 -18.08
N LEU A 99 25.78 -6.90 -18.45
CA LEU A 99 27.21 -6.74 -18.21
C LEU A 99 27.85 -6.15 -19.45
N THR A 100 28.72 -5.16 -19.27
CA THR A 100 29.53 -4.56 -20.33
C THR A 100 31.00 -4.56 -19.95
N TRP A 101 31.89 -4.74 -20.92
CA TRP A 101 33.34 -4.69 -20.71
C TRP A 101 34.07 -4.29 -22.00
N ASP A 102 35.31 -3.84 -21.85
CA ASP A 102 36.17 -3.49 -22.99
C ASP A 102 36.87 -4.73 -23.56
N MET A 103 36.95 -4.80 -24.89
CA MET A 103 37.72 -5.82 -25.60
C MET A 103 39.17 -5.37 -25.79
N PRO A 104 40.18 -6.22 -25.50
CA PRO A 104 41.58 -5.86 -25.69
C PRO A 104 41.89 -5.70 -27.19
N PRO A 105 42.63 -4.66 -27.60
CA PRO A 105 43.10 -4.56 -28.98
C PRO A 105 44.24 -5.56 -29.22
N PRO A 106 44.26 -6.26 -30.37
CA PRO A 106 43.22 -6.23 -31.40
C PRO A 106 42.01 -7.08 -31.00
N PHE A 107 40.78 -6.56 -31.16
CA PHE A 107 39.56 -7.23 -30.65
C PHE A 107 39.34 -8.65 -31.18
N TRP A 108 39.90 -9.00 -32.34
CA TRP A 108 39.84 -10.36 -32.90
C TRP A 108 40.68 -11.39 -32.10
N TYR A 109 41.52 -10.96 -31.16
CA TYR A 109 42.29 -11.85 -30.27
C TYR A 109 41.41 -12.60 -29.27
N VAL A 110 40.17 -12.14 -29.06
CA VAL A 110 39.18 -12.75 -28.18
C VAL A 110 38.17 -13.50 -29.05
N THR A 111 38.04 -14.80 -28.84
CA THR A 111 37.00 -15.61 -29.50
C THR A 111 35.65 -15.40 -28.80
N ILE A 112 35.65 -15.52 -27.47
CA ILE A 112 34.48 -15.31 -26.61
C ILE A 112 34.94 -14.78 -25.24
N THR A 113 34.03 -14.19 -24.50
CA THR A 113 34.19 -13.91 -23.07
C THR A 113 33.26 -14.84 -22.30
N GLU A 114 33.80 -15.62 -21.38
CA GLU A 114 32.98 -16.43 -20.47
C GLU A 114 32.44 -15.54 -19.36
N VAL A 115 31.18 -15.79 -18.99
CA VAL A 115 30.49 -15.10 -17.90
C VAL A 115 30.07 -16.13 -16.85
N TRP A 116 30.44 -15.87 -15.62
CA TRP A 116 30.16 -16.68 -14.44
C TRP A 116 29.40 -15.84 -13.42
N ARG A 117 28.47 -16.44 -12.67
CA ARG A 117 27.59 -15.76 -11.72
C ARG A 117 27.53 -16.50 -10.39
N SER A 118 27.39 -15.76 -9.29
CA SER A 118 27.03 -16.28 -7.97
C SER A 118 25.96 -15.41 -7.30
N GLU A 119 25.26 -15.96 -6.31
CA GLU A 119 24.37 -15.22 -5.40
C GLU A 119 25.14 -14.54 -4.25
N THR A 120 26.39 -14.95 -4.00
CA THR A 120 27.26 -14.35 -2.99
C THR A 120 28.54 -13.82 -3.64
N ASP A 121 29.19 -12.82 -3.04
CA ASP A 121 30.51 -12.35 -3.47
C ASP A 121 31.60 -13.33 -3.04
N ASP A 122 31.47 -14.58 -3.48
CA ASP A 122 32.42 -15.65 -3.24
C ASP A 122 32.81 -16.25 -4.60
N PHE A 123 34.09 -16.13 -4.91
CA PHE A 123 34.63 -16.60 -6.17
C PHE A 123 34.49 -18.13 -6.33
N ASP A 124 34.45 -18.90 -5.25
CA ASP A 124 34.37 -20.36 -5.31
C ASP A 124 32.96 -20.89 -5.58
N THR A 125 31.93 -20.06 -5.38
CA THR A 125 30.52 -20.43 -5.61
C THR A 125 30.01 -20.03 -6.99
N LYS A 126 30.85 -19.41 -7.83
CA LYS A 126 30.44 -18.98 -9.18
C LYS A 126 30.15 -20.16 -10.11
N GLU A 127 29.07 -20.05 -10.86
CA GLU A 127 28.63 -21.00 -11.87
C GLU A 127 28.66 -20.36 -13.26
N PHE A 128 28.88 -21.18 -14.28
CA PHE A 128 28.94 -20.70 -15.66
C PHE A 128 27.53 -20.38 -16.17
N VAL A 129 27.30 -19.14 -16.59
CA VAL A 129 25.98 -18.69 -17.08
C VAL A 129 25.94 -18.46 -18.59
N GLY A 130 27.09 -18.22 -19.24
CA GLY A 130 27.11 -18.07 -20.69
C GLY A 130 28.36 -17.41 -21.24
N THR A 131 28.26 -16.95 -22.49
CA THR A 131 29.36 -16.32 -23.22
C THR A 131 28.91 -15.07 -23.95
N GLY A 132 29.81 -14.08 -24.09
CA GLY A 132 29.59 -12.85 -24.86
C GLY A 132 30.72 -12.60 -25.87
N ALA A 133 30.36 -12.33 -27.13
CA ALA A 133 31.31 -12.14 -28.22
C ALA A 133 31.63 -10.67 -28.55
N GLY A 134 30.95 -9.70 -27.92
CA GLY A 134 30.96 -8.29 -28.36
C GLY A 134 31.10 -7.23 -27.25
N GLY A 135 31.67 -7.57 -26.09
CA GLY A 135 31.79 -6.61 -24.98
C GLY A 135 30.52 -6.42 -24.14
N ILE A 136 29.52 -7.29 -24.34
CA ILE A 136 28.24 -7.24 -23.64
C ILE A 136 27.66 -8.65 -23.43
N PHE A 137 26.96 -8.83 -22.32
CA PHE A 137 26.15 -10.01 -22.00
C PHE A 137 24.86 -9.58 -21.30
N ALA A 138 23.76 -10.29 -21.54
CA ALA A 138 22.50 -10.08 -20.86
C ALA A 138 22.10 -11.36 -20.13
N ASP A 139 21.85 -11.25 -18.84
CA ASP A 139 21.36 -12.33 -17.99
C ASP A 139 19.94 -12.02 -17.52
N VAL A 140 19.06 -13.02 -17.55
CA VAL A 140 17.68 -12.91 -17.05
C VAL A 140 17.65 -13.55 -15.66
N VAL A 141 17.35 -12.75 -14.65
CA VAL A 141 17.44 -13.15 -13.24
C VAL A 141 16.19 -12.77 -12.46
N GLU A 142 16.09 -13.22 -11.21
CA GLU A 142 14.95 -12.86 -10.36
C GLU A 142 14.96 -11.35 -10.02
N PRO A 143 13.79 -10.69 -9.97
CA PRO A 143 13.67 -9.33 -9.46
C PRO A 143 14.10 -9.23 -7.98
N GLN A 144 14.57 -8.06 -7.55
CA GLN A 144 15.04 -7.78 -6.18
C GLN A 144 16.16 -8.68 -5.64
N SER A 145 16.92 -9.31 -6.53
CA SER A 145 18.03 -10.18 -6.15
C SER A 145 19.36 -9.53 -6.48
N THR A 146 20.37 -9.79 -5.65
CA THR A 146 21.76 -9.38 -5.88
C THR A 146 22.54 -10.56 -6.39
N TYR A 147 23.27 -10.36 -7.49
CA TYR A 147 24.17 -11.34 -8.08
C TYR A 147 25.56 -10.73 -8.28
N PHE A 148 26.58 -11.58 -8.25
CA PHE A 148 27.97 -11.23 -8.46
C PHE A 148 28.51 -11.94 -9.68
N TYR A 149 29.19 -11.21 -10.57
CA TYR A 149 29.65 -11.76 -11.85
C TYR A 149 31.16 -11.71 -12.00
N TRP A 150 31.72 -12.76 -12.62
CA TRP A 150 33.12 -12.81 -13.04
C TRP A 150 33.22 -13.14 -14.52
N ILE A 151 34.02 -12.34 -15.23
CA ILE A 151 34.25 -12.53 -16.65
C ILE A 151 35.73 -12.74 -16.96
N ARG A 152 36.02 -13.53 -18.00
CA ARG A 152 37.36 -13.73 -18.58
C ARG A 152 37.28 -13.96 -20.08
N HIS A 153 38.28 -13.51 -20.82
CA HIS A 153 38.37 -13.72 -22.26
C HIS A 153 38.96 -15.10 -22.58
N VAL A 154 38.55 -15.66 -23.71
CA VAL A 154 38.99 -16.97 -24.19
C VAL A 154 39.35 -16.88 -25.67
N ASN A 155 40.42 -17.57 -26.04
CA ASN A 155 40.80 -17.80 -27.42
C ASN A 155 41.32 -19.25 -27.61
N GLU A 156 41.81 -19.56 -28.81
CA GLU A 156 42.31 -20.90 -29.15
C GLU A 156 43.51 -21.37 -28.29
N ILE A 157 44.23 -20.44 -27.64
CA ILE A 157 45.37 -20.76 -26.76
C ILE A 157 44.91 -21.04 -25.33
N GLY A 158 43.88 -20.35 -24.86
CA GLY A 158 43.37 -20.50 -23.50
C GLY A 158 42.61 -19.27 -23.00
N HIS A 159 42.61 -19.07 -21.69
CA HIS A 159 41.82 -18.05 -21.01
C HIS A 159 42.71 -16.96 -20.40
N SER A 160 42.20 -15.73 -20.37
CA SER A 160 42.81 -14.62 -19.64
C SER A 160 42.68 -14.80 -18.13
N ALA A 161 43.35 -13.93 -17.37
CA ALA A 161 42.94 -13.68 -15.98
C ALA A 161 41.51 -13.12 -15.94
N TRP A 162 40.86 -13.24 -14.77
CA TRP A 162 39.57 -12.62 -14.51
C TRP A 162 39.68 -11.10 -14.53
N HIS A 163 38.56 -10.42 -14.78
CA HIS A 163 38.50 -8.95 -14.74
C HIS A 163 38.95 -8.35 -13.39
N GLY A 164 38.79 -9.10 -12.29
CA GLY A 164 39.11 -8.71 -10.92
C GLY A 164 38.94 -9.88 -9.93
N SER A 165 39.34 -9.66 -8.67
CA SER A 165 39.16 -10.62 -7.57
C SER A 165 37.77 -10.54 -6.94
N GLU A 166 37.20 -9.35 -6.85
CA GLU A 166 35.83 -9.11 -6.39
C GLU A 166 34.84 -9.30 -7.55
N GLY A 167 33.62 -9.73 -7.25
CA GLY A 167 32.57 -9.87 -8.25
C GLY A 167 31.99 -8.53 -8.67
N ILE A 168 31.52 -8.45 -9.93
CA ILE A 168 30.73 -7.31 -10.39
C ILE A 168 29.34 -7.45 -9.78
N GLU A 169 29.03 -6.65 -8.76
CA GLU A 169 27.72 -6.64 -8.12
C GLU A 169 26.64 -6.12 -9.07
N ALA A 170 25.48 -6.78 -9.09
CA ALA A 170 24.30 -6.36 -9.82
C ALA A 170 23.04 -6.65 -9.01
N THR A 171 22.32 -5.60 -8.60
CA THR A 171 21.04 -5.71 -7.89
C THR A 171 19.89 -5.32 -8.81
N THR A 172 18.94 -6.24 -9.03
CA THR A 172 17.73 -5.97 -9.81
C THR A 172 16.73 -5.13 -9.02
N LYS A 173 15.90 -4.36 -9.72
CA LYS A 173 14.94 -3.41 -9.10
C LYS A 173 13.63 -4.11 -8.70
N GLU A 174 12.85 -3.44 -7.84
CA GLU A 174 11.54 -3.92 -7.37
C GLU A 174 10.53 -4.08 -8.51
N ASP A 175 9.71 -5.12 -8.40
CA ASP A 175 8.52 -5.34 -9.23
C ASP A 175 7.36 -4.45 -8.73
N PRO A 176 6.84 -3.52 -9.54
CA PRO A 176 5.69 -2.67 -9.17
C PRO A 176 4.43 -3.46 -8.81
N GLU A 177 4.24 -4.68 -9.32
CA GLU A 177 3.04 -5.50 -9.05
C GLU A 177 3.05 -6.06 -7.62
N TRP A 178 4.22 -6.40 -7.07
CA TRP A 178 4.35 -6.85 -5.69
C TRP A 178 4.00 -5.75 -4.68
N VAL A 179 4.30 -4.49 -4.99
CA VAL A 179 3.94 -3.36 -4.13
C VAL A 179 2.42 -3.23 -4.01
N LEU A 180 1.66 -3.48 -5.08
CA LEU A 180 0.20 -3.44 -5.05
C LEU A 180 -0.40 -4.62 -4.28
N ASP A 181 0.14 -5.83 -4.41
CA ASP A 181 -0.32 -7.01 -3.64
C ASP A 181 0.07 -6.91 -2.15
N ALA A 182 1.26 -6.40 -1.84
CA ALA A 182 1.70 -6.15 -0.47
C ALA A 182 0.89 -5.02 0.19
N ILE A 183 0.47 -3.98 -0.54
CA ILE A 183 -0.42 -2.94 -0.03
C ILE A 183 -1.85 -3.46 0.11
N ALA A 184 -2.36 -4.23 -0.87
CA ALA A 184 -3.69 -4.84 -0.81
C ALA A 184 -3.81 -5.87 0.33
N GLY A 185 -2.75 -6.64 0.59
CA GLY A 185 -2.68 -7.62 1.67
C GLY A 185 -2.45 -7.02 3.06
N LYS A 186 -1.74 -5.89 3.17
CA LYS A 186 -1.53 -5.18 4.45
C LYS A 186 -2.69 -4.26 4.83
N VAL A 187 -3.39 -3.68 3.86
CA VAL A 187 -4.62 -2.88 4.08
C VAL A 187 -5.88 -3.78 4.05
N GLY A 188 -5.74 -5.04 3.64
CA GLY A 188 -6.81 -6.01 3.48
C GLY A 188 -7.30 -6.59 4.80
N MET A 189 -8.56 -6.31 5.12
CA MET A 189 -9.38 -6.87 6.20
C MET A 189 -8.86 -6.75 7.64
N ARG A 190 -7.63 -7.11 8.00
CA ARG A 190 -7.18 -7.10 9.40
C ARG A 190 -7.13 -5.70 10.02
N GLU A 191 -6.60 -4.72 9.31
CA GLU A 191 -6.56 -3.34 9.82
C GLU A 191 -7.95 -2.71 9.86
N LEU A 192 -8.80 -3.01 8.87
CA LEU A 192 -10.19 -2.57 8.85
C LEU A 192 -11.03 -3.25 9.94
N ASP A 193 -10.82 -4.53 10.19
CA ASP A 193 -11.50 -5.33 11.21
C ASP A 193 -11.09 -4.91 12.61
N ASN A 194 -9.79 -4.62 12.83
CA ASN A 194 -9.30 -4.02 14.07
C ASN A 194 -9.91 -2.64 14.32
N ALA A 195 -9.93 -1.78 13.30
CA ALA A 195 -10.50 -0.44 13.39
C ALA A 195 -12.01 -0.48 13.66
N LEU A 196 -12.73 -1.38 12.98
CA LEU A 196 -14.17 -1.55 13.15
C LEU A 196 -14.50 -2.16 14.52
N SER A 197 -13.78 -3.19 14.95
CA SER A 197 -13.95 -3.80 16.27
C SER A 197 -13.72 -2.80 17.39
N ALA A 198 -12.65 -1.98 17.29
CA ALA A 198 -12.38 -0.92 18.25
C ALA A 198 -13.48 0.15 18.32
N GLU A 199 -14.18 0.41 17.21
CA GLU A 199 -15.32 1.33 17.18
C GLU A 199 -16.60 0.70 17.74
N VAL A 200 -16.83 -0.58 17.47
CA VAL A 200 -17.94 -1.37 18.05
C VAL A 200 -17.80 -1.50 19.57
N ASP A 201 -16.61 -1.75 20.08
CA ASP A 201 -16.34 -1.84 21.52
C ASP A 201 -16.70 -0.54 22.26
N LYS A 202 -16.49 0.63 21.63
CA LYS A 202 -16.91 1.92 22.20
C LYS A 202 -18.43 2.01 22.31
N ILE A 203 -19.16 1.49 21.32
CA ILE A 203 -20.63 1.45 21.35
C ILE A 203 -21.10 0.55 22.49
N GLU A 204 -20.48 -0.62 22.69
CA GLU A 204 -20.83 -1.54 23.77
C GLU A 204 -20.51 -0.96 25.16
N GLN A 205 -19.36 -0.28 25.34
CA GLN A 205 -19.04 0.45 26.58
C GLN A 205 -20.04 1.57 26.90
N HIS A 206 -20.63 2.16 25.86
CA HIS A 206 -21.70 3.14 26.01
C HIS A 206 -23.10 2.52 26.02
N GLY A 207 -23.24 1.20 25.88
CA GLY A 207 -24.55 0.51 25.88
C GLY A 207 -25.35 0.73 27.16
N GLY A 208 -24.67 1.04 28.27
CA GLY A 208 -25.28 1.43 29.54
C GLY A 208 -25.62 2.92 29.67
N LYS A 209 -25.34 3.78 28.68
CA LYS A 209 -25.49 5.24 28.81
C LYS A 209 -26.13 5.84 27.56
N TRP A 210 -27.27 6.48 27.73
CA TRP A 210 -27.94 7.21 26.65
C TRP A 210 -28.34 8.60 27.11
N GLY A 211 -28.24 9.61 26.25
CA GLY A 211 -28.67 10.95 26.63
C GLY A 211 -28.60 11.96 25.51
N VAL A 212 -29.23 13.11 25.76
CA VAL A 212 -29.23 14.27 24.87
C VAL A 212 -28.69 15.46 25.65
N ARG A 213 -27.79 16.22 25.03
CA ARG A 213 -27.23 17.46 25.58
C ARG A 213 -27.36 18.58 24.57
N MET A 214 -27.80 19.75 25.03
CA MET A 214 -27.79 21.00 24.28
C MET A 214 -26.93 22.01 25.01
N THR A 215 -26.13 22.80 24.28
CA THR A 215 -25.33 23.88 24.85
C THR A 215 -25.53 25.14 24.02
N VAL A 216 -25.85 26.25 24.68
CA VAL A 216 -25.95 27.59 24.08
C VAL A 216 -25.14 28.54 24.96
N ASP A 217 -24.19 29.28 24.38
CA ASP A 217 -23.35 30.25 25.08
C ASP A 217 -22.67 29.73 26.36
N GLY A 218 -22.27 28.44 26.36
CA GLY A 218 -21.65 27.78 27.51
C GLY A 218 -22.62 27.24 28.56
N TYR A 219 -23.93 27.49 28.42
CA TYR A 219 -24.96 26.93 29.29
C TYR A 219 -25.48 25.60 28.75
N SER A 220 -25.27 24.51 29.49
CA SER A 220 -25.65 23.17 29.07
C SER A 220 -26.88 22.63 29.80
N THR A 221 -27.83 22.11 29.02
CA THR A 221 -29.01 21.38 29.48
C THR A 221 -29.02 19.96 28.90
N GLY A 222 -29.73 19.03 29.54
CA GLY A 222 -29.86 17.68 28.98
C GLY A 222 -30.56 16.66 29.86
N PHE A 223 -30.68 15.48 29.26
CA PHE A 223 -31.21 14.26 29.87
C PHE A 223 -30.22 13.13 29.67
N ALA A 224 -29.99 12.30 30.69
CA ALA A 224 -29.17 11.10 30.57
C ALA A 224 -29.76 9.95 31.37
N MET A 225 -29.75 8.76 30.78
CA MET A 225 -30.02 7.48 31.42
C MET A 225 -28.71 6.71 31.53
N ASN A 226 -28.44 6.16 32.71
CA ASN A 226 -27.33 5.26 32.93
C ASN A 226 -27.85 3.95 33.53
N ASN A 227 -27.29 2.82 33.11
CA ASN A 227 -27.54 1.49 33.62
C ASN A 227 -26.24 0.69 33.54
N ASP A 228 -25.71 0.28 34.69
CA ASP A 228 -24.49 -0.53 34.80
C ASP A 228 -24.77 -2.01 35.13
N GLY A 229 -26.04 -2.43 35.01
CA GLY A 229 -26.50 -3.77 35.34
C GLY A 229 -26.76 -4.01 36.84
N GLN A 230 -26.39 -3.08 37.72
CA GLN A 230 -26.68 -3.13 39.16
C GLN A 230 -27.62 -2.00 39.59
N THR A 231 -27.42 -0.82 39.02
CA THR A 231 -28.20 0.39 39.28
C THR A 231 -28.59 1.05 37.98
N SER A 232 -29.73 1.73 37.99
CA SER A 232 -30.14 2.59 36.90
C SER A 232 -30.50 3.98 37.41
N ALA A 233 -30.20 4.99 36.60
CA ALA A 233 -30.47 6.38 36.93
C ALA A 233 -30.95 7.13 35.71
N ALA A 234 -31.94 8.01 35.90
CA ALA A 234 -32.38 9.00 34.93
C ALA A 234 -32.08 10.39 35.53
N LEU A 235 -31.25 11.16 34.84
CA LEU A 235 -30.71 12.44 35.30
C LEU A 235 -31.15 13.55 34.36
N PHE A 236 -31.69 14.61 34.93
CA PHE A 236 -32.10 15.82 34.21
C PHE A 236 -31.23 16.99 34.68
N ARG A 237 -30.55 17.65 33.76
CA ARG A 237 -29.81 18.89 34.03
C ARG A 237 -30.57 20.04 33.41
N VAL A 238 -31.52 20.58 34.17
CA VAL A 238 -32.47 21.61 33.73
C VAL A 238 -32.76 22.57 34.89
N ASP A 239 -33.12 23.81 34.58
CA ASP A 239 -33.61 24.76 35.60
C ASP A 239 -35.07 24.47 36.00
N THR A 240 -35.85 23.98 35.04
CA THR A 240 -37.24 23.59 35.24
C THR A 240 -37.49 22.21 34.62
N PHE A 241 -38.03 21.29 35.42
CA PHE A 241 -38.49 19.97 34.94
C PHE A 241 -39.98 19.84 35.18
N GLY A 242 -40.78 19.62 34.14
CA GLY A 242 -42.23 19.60 34.21
C GLY A 242 -42.85 18.36 33.58
N VAL A 243 -43.88 17.80 34.20
CA VAL A 243 -44.75 16.77 33.65
C VAL A 243 -46.16 17.33 33.54
N GLY A 244 -46.77 17.27 32.36
CA GLY A 244 -48.13 17.74 32.09
C GLY A 244 -48.81 16.92 31.01
N SER A 245 -50.14 17.04 30.92
CA SER A 245 -50.91 16.34 29.88
C SER A 245 -50.93 17.13 28.56
N PRO A 246 -50.87 16.46 27.39
CA PRO A 246 -51.04 17.13 26.11
C PRO A 246 -52.31 17.97 26.05
N GLY A 247 -52.22 19.20 25.52
CA GLY A 247 -53.35 20.11 25.38
C GLY A 247 -53.81 20.80 26.68
N LYS A 248 -53.08 20.64 27.79
CA LYS A 248 -53.28 21.41 29.03
C LYS A 248 -52.16 22.45 29.20
N THR A 249 -52.50 23.59 29.77
CA THR A 249 -51.55 24.69 30.01
C THR A 249 -50.79 24.55 31.33
N GLY A 250 -51.26 23.72 32.26
CA GLY A 250 -50.64 23.50 33.57
C GLY A 250 -49.77 22.25 33.63
N LEU A 251 -48.67 22.33 34.39
CA LEU A 251 -47.85 21.19 34.77
C LEU A 251 -48.46 20.53 36.01
N THR A 252 -48.62 19.21 35.98
CA THR A 252 -49.07 18.40 37.12
C THR A 252 -47.98 18.23 38.17
N PHE A 253 -46.72 18.15 37.73
CA PHE A 253 -45.54 18.08 38.57
C PHE A 253 -44.48 18.99 37.97
N ALA A 254 -43.88 19.86 38.78
CA ALA A 254 -42.78 20.71 38.35
C ALA A 254 -41.70 20.81 39.43
N VAL A 255 -40.44 20.72 39.01
CA VAL A 255 -39.30 21.26 39.75
C VAL A 255 -39.03 22.64 39.16
N ASP A 256 -39.10 23.66 39.98
CA ASP A 256 -38.81 25.04 39.59
C ASP A 256 -37.86 25.66 40.62
N GLY A 257 -36.60 25.83 40.22
CA GLY A 257 -35.50 26.17 41.12
C GLY A 257 -35.39 25.19 42.29
N ASN A 258 -35.64 25.66 43.51
CA ASN A 258 -35.50 24.86 44.75
C ASN A 258 -36.82 24.29 45.27
N ARG A 259 -37.89 24.34 44.47
CA ARG A 259 -39.23 23.91 44.90
C ARG A 259 -39.76 22.82 43.98
N VAL A 260 -40.47 21.88 44.59
CA VAL A 260 -41.36 20.97 43.88
C VAL A 260 -42.78 21.50 44.02
N VAL A 261 -43.47 21.69 42.90
CA VAL A 261 -44.83 22.22 42.83
C VAL A 261 -45.73 21.18 42.17
N MET A 262 -46.89 20.93 42.79
CA MET A 262 -47.95 20.05 42.28
C MET A 262 -49.28 20.44 42.94
N ASP A 263 -50.40 20.23 42.23
CA ASP A 263 -51.74 20.54 42.75
C ASP A 263 -52.22 19.53 43.81
N GLY A 264 -51.65 18.33 43.82
CA GLY A 264 -51.96 17.32 44.81
C GLY A 264 -51.03 16.10 44.73
N ALA A 265 -50.90 15.40 45.85
CA ALA A 265 -50.13 14.17 45.95
C ALA A 265 -50.95 13.10 46.66
N PHE A 266 -51.08 11.91 46.05
CA PHE A 266 -51.60 10.74 46.74
C PHE A 266 -50.42 9.94 47.32
N ILE A 267 -50.23 9.99 48.64
CA ILE A 267 -49.09 9.36 49.31
C ILE A 267 -49.60 8.28 50.26
N LYS A 268 -49.27 7.01 49.98
CA LYS A 268 -49.67 5.88 50.83
C LYS A 268 -49.01 5.93 52.20
N ASN A 269 -47.72 6.22 52.24
CA ASN A 269 -46.93 6.34 53.46
C ASN A 269 -45.99 7.54 53.33
N ALA A 270 -46.10 8.52 54.23
CA ALA A 270 -45.21 9.67 54.30
C ALA A 270 -44.46 9.64 55.64
N THR A 271 -43.13 9.84 55.61
CA THR A 271 -42.34 10.11 56.82
C THR A 271 -41.92 11.57 56.78
N ILE A 272 -42.42 12.37 57.73
CA ILE A 272 -42.24 13.82 57.75
C ILE A 272 -41.68 14.21 59.11
N LYS A 273 -40.49 14.84 59.14
CA LYS A 273 -39.88 15.37 60.37
C LYS A 273 -40.54 16.66 60.83
N SER A 274 -40.85 17.54 59.89
CA SER A 274 -41.51 18.83 60.10
C SER A 274 -42.28 19.21 58.84
N ALA A 275 -43.50 19.71 59.00
CA ALA A 275 -44.28 20.29 57.91
C ALA A 275 -44.87 21.63 58.36
N ALA A 276 -44.83 22.61 57.46
CA ALA A 276 -45.62 23.82 57.58
C ALA A 276 -46.94 23.59 56.84
N ILE A 277 -48.04 23.51 57.59
CA ILE A 277 -49.38 23.25 57.07
C ILE A 277 -50.29 24.36 57.58
N SER A 278 -50.93 25.08 56.66
CA SER A 278 -51.94 26.10 57.03
C SER A 278 -53.15 25.42 57.65
N ASP A 279 -53.71 24.43 56.94
CA ASP A 279 -54.92 23.74 57.32
C ASP A 279 -54.74 22.24 57.09
N LEU A 280 -55.09 21.43 58.10
CA LEU A 280 -55.00 19.98 58.05
C LEU A 280 -56.37 19.38 58.33
N THR A 281 -56.95 18.73 57.33
CA THR A 281 -58.15 17.89 57.48
C THR A 281 -57.74 16.42 57.47
N VAL A 282 -58.14 15.67 58.49
CA VAL A 282 -57.87 14.24 58.62
C VAL A 282 -59.07 13.54 59.24
N ASP A 283 -59.36 12.31 58.79
CA ASP A 283 -60.40 11.48 59.41
C ASP A 283 -59.96 10.95 60.79
N LYS A 284 -58.67 10.63 60.92
CA LYS A 284 -58.07 10.12 62.15
C LYS A 284 -56.62 10.55 62.28
N LEU A 285 -56.30 11.19 63.39
CA LEU A 285 -54.93 11.46 63.81
C LEU A 285 -54.54 10.44 64.89
N THR A 286 -53.43 9.73 64.69
CA THR A 286 -52.86 8.82 65.71
C THR A 286 -51.40 9.21 65.93
N GLY A 287 -51.01 9.43 67.18
CA GLY A 287 -49.65 9.79 67.55
C GLY A 287 -49.44 9.66 69.05
N ASN A 288 -48.19 9.82 69.49
CA ASN A 288 -47.84 9.68 70.90
C ASN A 288 -48.14 10.95 71.70
N ILE A 289 -47.80 12.12 71.15
CA ILE A 289 -47.93 13.42 71.80
C ILE A 289 -48.39 14.45 70.76
N GLY A 290 -49.43 15.21 71.10
CA GLY A 290 -49.84 16.42 70.38
C GLY A 290 -49.62 17.64 71.27
N ASN A 291 -49.09 18.72 70.70
CA ASN A 291 -48.96 20.01 71.37
C ASN A 291 -49.75 21.05 70.57
N PHE A 292 -50.73 21.67 71.21
CA PHE A 292 -51.59 22.67 70.60
C PHE A 292 -51.58 23.92 71.47
N VAL A 293 -51.44 25.10 70.85
CA VAL A 293 -51.58 26.38 71.55
C VAL A 293 -53.01 26.55 72.07
N SER A 294 -53.98 26.17 71.23
CA SER A 294 -55.39 26.04 71.59
C SER A 294 -55.98 24.91 70.75
N ALA A 295 -56.90 24.15 71.34
CA ALA A 295 -57.66 23.13 70.63
C ALA A 295 -59.14 23.43 70.81
N ASN A 296 -59.84 23.64 69.70
CA ASN A 296 -61.30 23.68 69.70
C ASN A 296 -61.80 22.25 69.47
N ILE A 297 -62.50 21.69 70.46
CA ILE A 297 -62.95 20.31 70.45
C ILE A 297 -64.46 20.28 70.71
N ASN A 298 -65.23 19.85 69.71
CA ASN A 298 -66.68 19.72 69.86
C ASN A 298 -67.07 18.64 70.87
N ASN A 299 -66.41 17.47 70.81
CA ASN A 299 -66.61 16.37 71.74
C ASN A 299 -65.29 15.59 71.91
N ALA A 300 -65.00 15.15 73.13
CA ALA A 300 -63.80 14.40 73.47
C ALA A 300 -64.13 13.21 74.37
N THR A 301 -63.63 12.03 74.02
CA THR A 301 -63.53 10.89 74.94
C THR A 301 -62.12 10.86 75.52
N ILE A 302 -62.00 11.01 76.83
CA ILE A 302 -60.71 11.12 77.51
C ILE A 302 -60.58 10.01 78.55
N THR A 303 -59.63 9.10 78.37
CA THR A 303 -59.37 8.02 79.36
C THR A 303 -58.81 8.59 80.66
N SER A 304 -57.91 9.57 80.58
CA SER A 304 -57.40 10.32 81.73
C SER A 304 -56.90 11.69 81.28
N ALA A 305 -57.14 12.72 82.09
CA ALA A 305 -56.61 14.07 81.87
C ALA A 305 -55.78 14.51 83.07
N LYS A 306 -54.59 15.06 82.80
CA LYS A 306 -53.80 15.79 83.79
C LYS A 306 -54.01 17.28 83.57
N ILE A 307 -54.67 17.93 84.51
CA ILE A 307 -54.97 19.36 84.48
C ILE A 307 -54.12 20.07 85.53
N ALA A 308 -53.32 21.06 85.10
CA ALA A 308 -52.49 21.84 86.01
C ALA A 308 -53.27 22.93 86.76
N GLY A 309 -54.30 23.50 86.12
CA GLY A 309 -55.13 24.59 86.63
C GLY A 309 -56.56 24.15 86.93
N GLU A 310 -57.51 24.75 86.23
CA GLU A 310 -58.95 24.52 86.39
C GLU A 310 -59.62 24.19 85.06
N LEU A 311 -60.77 23.52 85.15
CA LEU A 311 -61.72 23.41 84.04
C LEU A 311 -62.95 24.24 84.41
N ARG A 312 -63.52 25.00 83.48
CA ARG A 312 -64.72 25.80 83.73
C ARG A 312 -65.55 25.97 82.47
N SER A 313 -66.83 26.29 82.64
CA SER A 313 -67.66 26.77 81.53
C SER A 313 -67.32 28.21 81.17
N ASP A 314 -67.59 28.60 79.93
CA ASP A 314 -67.33 29.95 79.42
C ASP A 314 -68.12 31.03 80.16
N ASN A 315 -69.31 30.69 80.67
CA ASN A 315 -70.20 31.58 81.42
C ASN A 315 -70.02 31.51 82.95
N TYR A 316 -68.90 30.95 83.44
CA TYR A 316 -68.68 30.82 84.87
C TYR A 316 -68.55 32.17 85.57
N VAL A 317 -69.44 32.41 86.54
CA VAL A 317 -69.38 33.56 87.46
C VAL A 317 -69.52 33.00 88.88
N PRO A 318 -68.55 33.28 89.80
CA PRO A 318 -68.60 32.76 91.17
C PRO A 318 -69.93 33.06 91.86
N GLY A 319 -70.62 32.00 92.29
CA GLY A 319 -71.89 32.11 93.03
C GLY A 319 -73.12 32.48 92.18
N SER A 320 -73.02 32.52 90.84
CA SER A 320 -74.13 32.93 89.97
C SER A 320 -74.42 31.96 88.82
N THR A 321 -73.49 31.74 87.90
CA THR A 321 -73.72 30.93 86.68
C THR A 321 -72.53 30.04 86.35
N GLY A 322 -72.77 29.01 85.53
CA GLY A 322 -71.73 28.12 85.02
C GLY A 322 -71.16 27.17 86.08
N TRP A 323 -70.05 26.52 85.74
CA TRP A 323 -69.36 25.56 86.61
C TRP A 323 -67.84 25.75 86.55
N ILE A 324 -67.17 25.33 87.62
CA ILE A 324 -65.71 25.28 87.73
C ILE A 324 -65.29 24.01 88.47
N LEU A 325 -64.21 23.40 88.03
CA LEU A 325 -63.52 22.27 88.65
C LEU A 325 -62.08 22.73 88.90
N LYS A 326 -61.74 22.91 90.17
CA LYS A 326 -60.40 23.27 90.62
C LYS A 326 -59.64 22.01 91.02
N LYS A 327 -58.31 22.09 90.96
CA LYS A 327 -57.41 21.09 91.53
C LYS A 327 -57.65 20.90 93.02
#